data_AF-A0AAW9I9L5-F1
#
_entry.id   AF-A0AAW9I9L5-F1
#
_cell.length_a   1.000
_cell.length_b   1.000
_cell.length_c   1.000
_cell.angle_alpha   90.00
_cell.angle_beta   90.00
_cell.angle_gamma   90.00
#
_symmetry.space_group_name_H-M   'P 1'
#
loop_
_entity.id
_entity.type
_entity.pdbx_description
1 polymer ?
#
loop_
_entity_poly.entity_id
_entity_poly.type
_entity_poly.pdbx_seq_one_letter_code
_entity_poly.pdbx_strand_id
1 'polypeptide(L)'
;LFVNDAFGAAHRAHASTEGIAHHLPAVSGLLMEKELSVLGKALSNPDRPFTAIIGGSKVKDKIDVIDNLLTLADNVIIGGGLAYTFFKAQGHEIGQSLLDKDKLDVALGFIEKAKELGKNFYLPEDIVVTDEFSADANTK
;
A
#
# COMPACT_ATOMS: atom_id res chain seq x y z
N LEU A 1 -27.10 19.44 -13.21
CA LEU A 1 -25.68 19.44 -12.82
C LEU A 1 -25.52 18.46 -11.68
N PHE A 2 -24.60 17.51 -11.80
CA PHE A 2 -24.22 16.56 -10.76
C PHE A 2 -22.86 16.95 -10.20
N VAL A 3 -22.73 16.98 -8.88
CA VAL A 3 -21.47 17.29 -8.19
C VAL A 3 -21.08 16.06 -7.38
N ASN A 4 -19.95 15.43 -7.73
CA ASN A 4 -19.41 14.31 -6.97
C ASN A 4 -18.34 14.81 -6.00
N ASP A 5 -18.67 14.81 -4.71
CA ASP A 5 -17.75 15.20 -3.64
C ASP A 5 -17.38 14.01 -2.72
N ALA A 6 -17.59 12.79 -3.19
CA ALA A 6 -17.45 11.55 -2.42
C ALA A 6 -16.31 10.66 -2.94
N PHE A 7 -15.05 11.13 -2.82
CA PHE A 7 -13.87 10.40 -3.31
C PHE A 7 -13.79 8.94 -2.80
N GLY A 8 -14.06 8.72 -1.51
CA GLY A 8 -14.05 7.38 -0.91
C GLY A 8 -15.04 6.39 -1.54
N ALA A 9 -16.10 6.86 -2.19
CA ALA A 9 -17.08 6.02 -2.90
C ALA A 9 -16.82 5.93 -4.42
N ALA A 10 -15.92 6.75 -4.96
CA ALA A 10 -15.67 6.87 -6.39
C ALA A 10 -15.00 5.63 -7.02
N HIS A 11 -14.40 4.76 -6.21
CA HIS A 11 -13.83 3.48 -6.66
C HIS A 11 -14.90 2.42 -7.03
N ARG A 12 -16.19 2.72 -6.87
CA ARG A 12 -17.31 1.82 -7.21
C ARG A 12 -18.27 2.46 -8.20
N ALA A 13 -18.64 1.69 -9.22
CA ALA A 13 -19.64 2.08 -10.21
C ALA A 13 -21.06 1.85 -9.67
N HIS A 14 -21.59 2.82 -8.92
CA HIS A 14 -22.97 2.81 -8.44
C HIS A 14 -23.80 3.90 -9.12
N ALA A 15 -25.13 3.76 -9.08
CA ALA A 15 -26.06 4.74 -9.65
C ALA A 15 -25.81 6.17 -9.15
N SER A 16 -25.48 6.34 -7.86
CA SER A 16 -25.27 7.64 -7.22
C SER A 16 -23.86 8.23 -7.37
N THR A 17 -22.87 7.44 -7.81
CA THR A 17 -21.46 7.87 -7.90
C THR A 17 -20.97 7.99 -9.34
N GLU A 18 -21.49 7.14 -10.23
CA GLU A 18 -21.03 6.99 -11.60
C GLU A 18 -22.22 7.02 -12.58
N GLY A 19 -23.29 6.27 -12.30
CA GLY A 19 -24.43 6.13 -13.21
C GLY A 19 -25.12 7.46 -13.57
N ILE A 20 -25.38 8.31 -12.58
CA ILE A 20 -26.01 9.63 -12.80
C ILE A 20 -25.14 10.58 -13.64
N ALA A 21 -23.82 10.39 -13.65
CA ALA A 21 -22.89 11.24 -14.40
C ALA A 21 -23.00 11.05 -15.93
N HIS A 22 -23.53 9.91 -16.39
CA HIS A 22 -23.81 9.67 -17.82
C HIS A 22 -25.03 10.45 -18.34
N HIS A 23 -25.89 10.92 -17.43
CA HIS A 23 -27.17 11.56 -17.79
C HIS A 23 -27.18 13.07 -17.54
N LEU A 24 -26.24 13.58 -16.75
CA LEU A 24 -26.15 14.99 -16.37
C LEU A 24 -24.71 15.48 -16.51
N PRO A 25 -24.47 16.77 -16.82
CA PRO A 25 -23.15 17.37 -16.66
C PRO A 25 -22.62 17.11 -15.25
N ALA A 26 -21.41 16.56 -15.14
CA ALA A 26 -20.81 16.11 -13.90
C ALA A 26 -19.51 16.85 -13.60
N VAL A 27 -19.34 17.29 -12.35
CA VAL A 27 -18.15 18.00 -11.87
C VAL A 27 -17.71 17.44 -10.52
N SER A 28 -16.45 17.66 -10.16
CA SER A 28 -15.95 17.39 -8.81
C SER A 28 -16.44 18.47 -7.83
N GLY A 29 -16.75 18.07 -6.60
CA GLY A 29 -16.80 18.99 -5.47
C GLY A 29 -15.39 19.34 -4.95
N LEU A 30 -15.31 20.10 -3.87
CA LEU A 30 -14.05 20.61 -3.34
C LEU A 30 -13.20 19.54 -2.63
N LEU A 31 -13.84 18.57 -1.97
CA LEU A 31 -13.14 17.44 -1.35
C LEU A 31 -12.58 16.53 -2.45
N MET A 32 -13.39 16.22 -3.46
CA MET A 32 -12.96 15.46 -4.63
C MET A 32 -11.80 16.15 -5.37
N GLU A 33 -11.93 17.45 -5.64
CA GLU A 33 -10.87 18.23 -6.29
C GLU A 33 -9.56 18.18 -5.51
N LYS A 34 -9.63 18.38 -4.18
CA LYS A 34 -8.46 18.33 -3.30
C LYS A 34 -7.78 16.96 -3.32
N GLU A 35 -8.55 15.88 -3.22
CA GLU A 35 -8.02 14.51 -3.28
C GLU A 35 -7.36 14.22 -4.63
N LEU A 36 -8.01 14.58 -5.74
CA LEU A 36 -7.46 14.42 -7.09
C LEU A 36 -6.18 15.25 -7.30
N SER A 37 -6.13 16.47 -6.78
CA SER A 37 -4.95 17.32 -6.86
C SER A 37 -3.77 16.71 -6.10
N VAL A 38 -3.99 16.26 -4.87
CA VAL A 38 -2.93 15.71 -4.00
C VAL A 38 -2.45 14.36 -4.52
N LEU A 39 -3.36 13.41 -4.73
CA LEU A 39 -3.01 12.05 -5.18
C LEU A 39 -2.54 12.06 -6.62
N GLY A 40 -3.16 12.85 -7.48
CA GLY A 40 -2.74 13.01 -8.88
C GLY A 40 -1.33 13.58 -8.98
N LYS A 41 -1.00 14.62 -8.20
CA LYS A 41 0.37 15.15 -8.17
C LYS A 41 1.37 14.11 -7.68
N ALA A 42 1.06 13.40 -6.58
CA ALA A 42 1.94 12.38 -6.01
C ALA A 42 2.19 11.19 -6.96
N LEU A 43 1.22 10.83 -7.82
CA LEU A 43 1.35 9.71 -8.75
C LEU A 43 1.93 10.08 -10.12
N SER A 44 1.79 11.33 -10.57
CA SER A 44 2.22 11.74 -11.91
C SER A 44 3.58 12.44 -11.91
N ASN A 45 3.85 13.32 -10.95
CA ASN A 45 5.10 14.05 -10.82
C ASN A 45 5.37 14.40 -9.35
N PRO A 46 5.71 13.39 -8.52
CA PRO A 46 5.98 13.62 -7.11
C PRO A 46 7.25 14.46 -6.93
N ASP A 47 7.22 15.32 -5.91
CA ASP A 47 8.42 15.98 -5.43
C ASP A 47 9.39 14.91 -4.88
N ARG A 48 10.68 14.98 -5.24
CA ARG A 48 11.68 13.96 -4.89
C ARG A 48 12.59 14.41 -3.75
N PRO A 49 13.00 13.51 -2.84
CA PRO A 49 12.77 12.06 -2.86
C PRO A 49 11.34 11.67 -2.45
N PHE A 50 10.69 10.83 -3.26
CA PHE A 50 9.36 10.31 -2.98
C PHE A 50 9.45 9.01 -2.19
N THR A 51 8.87 8.99 -0.99
CA THR A 51 8.90 7.83 -0.09
C THR A 51 7.50 7.25 0.07
N ALA A 52 7.34 5.97 -0.28
CA ALA A 52 6.14 5.20 -0.09
C ALA A 52 6.26 4.30 1.16
N ILE A 53 5.29 4.39 2.06
CA ILE A 53 5.23 3.54 3.26
C ILE A 53 4.01 2.63 3.13
N ILE A 54 4.25 1.32 3.14
CA ILE A 54 3.24 0.30 2.87
C ILE A 54 3.18 -0.65 4.07
N GLY A 55 2.07 -0.56 4.80
CA GLY A 55 1.73 -1.46 5.90
C GLY A 55 0.51 -2.31 5.60
N GLY A 56 0.15 -3.16 6.56
CA GLY A 56 -1.03 -4.01 6.50
C GLY A 56 -0.78 -5.38 7.09
N SER A 57 -1.78 -6.27 6.98
CA SER A 57 -1.73 -7.62 7.54
C SER A 57 -1.41 -8.71 6.52
N LYS A 58 -1.66 -8.50 5.23
CA LYS A 58 -1.52 -9.52 4.17
C LYS A 58 -0.91 -8.94 2.89
N VAL A 59 -0.01 -9.70 2.27
CA VAL A 59 0.65 -9.29 1.02
C VAL A 59 -0.33 -9.27 -0.14
N LYS A 60 -1.19 -10.29 -0.26
CA LYS A 60 -2.13 -10.41 -1.38
C LYS A 60 -2.97 -9.15 -1.65
N ASP A 61 -3.33 -8.40 -0.61
CA ASP A 61 -4.21 -7.23 -0.73
C ASP A 61 -3.46 -5.97 -1.19
N LYS A 62 -2.12 -6.03 -1.26
CA LYS A 62 -1.23 -4.89 -1.52
C LYS A 62 -0.24 -5.11 -2.68
N ILE A 63 -0.33 -6.24 -3.40
CA ILE A 63 0.56 -6.57 -4.52
C ILE A 63 0.58 -5.43 -5.55
N ASP A 64 -0.59 -5.05 -6.07
CA ASP A 64 -0.70 -4.03 -7.11
C ASP A 64 -0.22 -2.66 -6.63
N VAL A 65 -0.43 -2.35 -5.35
CA VAL A 65 0.01 -1.09 -4.73
C VAL A 65 1.54 -1.05 -4.62
N ILE A 66 2.16 -2.15 -4.17
CA ILE A 66 3.63 -2.26 -4.09
C ILE A 66 4.22 -2.18 -5.50
N ASP A 67 3.65 -2.88 -6.47
CA ASP A 67 4.15 -2.92 -7.84
C ASP A 67 4.16 -1.53 -8.49
N ASN A 68 3.06 -0.79 -8.35
CA ASN A 68 2.94 0.56 -8.86
C ASN A 68 3.91 1.51 -8.14
N LEU A 69 3.95 1.48 -6.80
CA LEU A 69 4.79 2.38 -6.03
C LEU A 69 6.29 2.12 -6.21
N LEU A 70 6.72 0.88 -6.48
CA LEU A 70 8.11 0.56 -6.83
C LEU A 70 8.59 1.26 -8.10
N THR A 71 7.69 1.52 -9.06
CA THR A 71 8.07 2.24 -10.29
C THR A 71 8.22 3.74 -10.07
N LEU A 72 7.47 4.29 -9.11
CA LEU A 72 7.34 5.73 -8.88
C LEU A 72 8.27 6.25 -7.77
N ALA A 73 8.27 5.58 -6.62
CA ALA A 73 8.99 5.98 -5.42
C ALA A 73 10.50 5.85 -5.58
N ASP A 74 11.23 6.68 -4.84
CA ASP A 74 12.67 6.54 -4.64
C ASP A 74 12.95 5.59 -3.47
N ASN A 75 12.10 5.66 -2.43
CA ASN A 75 12.17 4.85 -1.23
C ASN A 75 10.84 4.11 -1.02
N VAL A 76 10.90 2.80 -0.78
CA VAL A 76 9.75 1.97 -0.41
C VAL A 76 10.01 1.33 0.94
N ILE A 77 9.15 1.59 1.92
CA ILE A 77 9.24 1.08 3.28
C ILE A 77 8.09 0.10 3.50
N ILE A 78 8.41 -1.12 3.89
CA ILE A 78 7.43 -2.16 4.21
C ILE A 78 7.33 -2.34 5.72
N GLY A 79 6.12 -2.39 6.27
CA GLY A 79 5.90 -2.60 7.70
C GLY A 79 4.66 -3.44 8.02
N GLY A 80 4.43 -3.68 9.31
CA GLY A 80 3.30 -4.47 9.81
C GLY A 80 3.41 -5.96 9.46
N GLY A 81 2.28 -6.66 9.45
CA GLY A 81 2.20 -8.09 9.15
C GLY A 81 2.74 -8.45 7.75
N LEU A 82 2.72 -7.49 6.83
CA LEU A 82 3.30 -7.59 5.50
C LEU A 82 4.80 -7.98 5.55
N ALA A 83 5.57 -7.34 6.44
CA ALA A 83 7.02 -7.48 6.50
C ALA A 83 7.46 -8.92 6.81
N TYR A 84 6.71 -9.65 7.64
CA TYR A 84 7.01 -11.04 7.99
C TYR A 84 7.00 -11.99 6.80
N THR A 85 6.17 -11.72 5.78
CA THR A 85 6.18 -12.52 4.56
C THR A 85 7.47 -12.29 3.76
N PHE A 86 7.99 -11.06 3.73
CA PHE A 86 9.30 -10.76 3.13
C PHE A 86 10.45 -11.43 3.91
N PHE A 87 10.44 -11.34 5.24
CA PHE A 87 11.45 -12.01 6.07
C PHE A 87 11.44 -13.52 5.89
N LYS A 88 10.27 -14.15 5.89
CA LYS A 88 10.15 -15.59 5.66
C LYS A 88 10.63 -15.98 4.26
N ALA A 89 10.36 -15.15 3.25
CA ALA A 89 10.83 -15.39 1.89
C ALA A 89 12.35 -15.25 1.75
N GLN A 90 12.98 -14.36 2.52
CA GLN A 90 14.45 -14.25 2.63
C GLN A 90 15.10 -15.37 3.47
N GLY A 91 14.30 -16.29 4.03
CA GLY A 91 14.78 -17.44 4.81
C GLY A 91 14.89 -17.20 6.32
N HIS A 92 14.39 -16.07 6.83
CA HIS A 92 14.35 -15.82 8.27
C HIS A 92 13.22 -16.60 8.97
N GLU A 93 13.41 -16.91 10.25
CA GLU A 93 12.35 -17.44 11.10
C GLU A 93 11.49 -16.31 11.69
N ILE A 94 10.17 -16.49 11.63
CA ILE A 94 9.19 -15.48 12.04
C ILE A 94 8.27 -15.96 13.18
N GLY A 95 8.48 -17.17 13.69
CA GLY A 95 7.60 -17.79 14.70
C GLY A 95 6.16 -17.91 14.22
N GLN A 96 5.22 -17.40 15.03
CA GLN A 96 3.78 -17.39 14.73
C GLN A 96 3.29 -16.10 14.06
N SER A 97 4.21 -15.25 13.59
CA SER A 97 3.86 -14.00 12.93
C SER A 97 3.02 -14.23 11.67
N LEU A 98 2.22 -13.22 11.32
CA LEU A 98 1.32 -13.28 10.15
C LEU A 98 2.09 -13.58 8.87
N LEU A 99 1.66 -14.63 8.16
CA LEU A 99 2.36 -15.13 6.98
C LEU A 99 1.37 -15.42 5.84
N ASP A 100 1.66 -14.86 4.67
CA ASP A 100 0.98 -15.20 3.42
C ASP A 100 1.85 -16.22 2.63
N LYS A 101 1.71 -17.50 2.98
CA LYS A 101 2.59 -18.60 2.48
C LYS A 101 2.60 -18.71 0.96
N ASP A 102 1.51 -18.36 0.30
CA ASP A 102 1.36 -18.50 -1.15
C ASP A 102 2.02 -17.33 -1.92
N LYS A 103 2.59 -16.35 -1.20
CA LYS A 103 3.14 -15.10 -1.77
C LYS A 103 4.63 -14.89 -1.48
N LEU A 104 5.34 -15.94 -1.06
CA LEU A 104 6.78 -15.86 -0.80
C LEU A 104 7.59 -15.51 -2.05
N ASP A 105 7.31 -16.19 -3.17
CA ASP A 105 7.99 -15.92 -4.44
C ASP A 105 7.72 -14.50 -4.95
N VAL A 106 6.49 -14.02 -4.73
CA VAL A 106 6.09 -12.65 -5.09
C VAL A 106 6.85 -11.63 -4.24
N ALA A 107 6.98 -11.88 -2.93
CA ALA A 107 7.72 -11.02 -2.02
C ALA A 107 9.21 -10.93 -2.41
N LEU A 108 9.84 -12.06 -2.76
CA LEU A 108 11.21 -12.07 -3.29
C LEU A 108 11.31 -11.31 -4.62
N GLY A 109 10.35 -11.50 -5.52
CA GLY A 109 10.28 -10.79 -6.79
C GLY A 109 10.27 -9.27 -6.61
N PHE A 110 9.58 -8.75 -5.59
CA PHE A 110 9.59 -7.32 -5.30
C PHE A 110 10.94 -6.80 -4.80
N ILE A 111 11.65 -7.59 -3.99
CA ILE A 111 13.01 -7.22 -3.53
C ILE A 111 13.96 -7.15 -4.72
N GLU A 112 13.91 -8.13 -5.63
CA GLU A 112 14.76 -8.13 -6.82
C GLU A 112 14.37 -7.01 -7.79
N LYS A 113 13.07 -6.80 -8.04
CA LYS A 113 12.58 -5.68 -8.86
C LYS A 113 13.04 -4.32 -8.31
N ALA A 114 13.03 -4.14 -6.99
CA ALA A 114 13.52 -2.91 -6.37
C ALA A 114 15.01 -2.69 -6.63
N LYS A 115 15.84 -3.75 -6.54
CA LYS A 115 17.27 -3.69 -6.88
C LYS A 115 17.50 -3.36 -8.34
N GLU A 116 16.78 -4.02 -9.25
CA GLU A 116 16.87 -3.78 -10.70
C GLU A 116 16.51 -2.34 -11.07
N LEU A 117 15.49 -1.77 -10.43
CA LEU A 117 15.06 -0.39 -10.62
C LEU A 117 15.90 0.64 -9.85
N GLY A 118 16.92 0.21 -9.09
CA GLY A 118 17.76 1.09 -8.28
C GLY A 118 16.99 1.84 -7.19
N LYS A 119 15.95 1.23 -6.62
CA LYS A 119 15.11 1.81 -5.57
C LYS A 119 15.59 1.38 -4.19
N ASN A 120 15.44 2.27 -3.22
CA ASN A 120 15.73 1.92 -1.84
C ASN A 120 14.53 1.16 -1.25
N PHE A 121 14.74 -0.11 -0.90
CA PHE A 121 13.70 -0.97 -0.33
C PHE A 121 14.04 -1.30 1.13
N TYR A 122 13.21 -0.82 2.05
CA TYR A 122 13.43 -0.91 3.48
C TYR A 122 12.49 -1.92 4.13
N LEU A 123 13.08 -2.85 4.88
CA LEU A 123 12.41 -3.73 5.82
C LEU A 123 12.82 -3.35 7.25
N PRO A 124 12.01 -3.65 8.28
CA PRO A 124 12.38 -3.43 9.67
C PRO A 124 13.71 -4.09 10.04
N GLU A 125 14.58 -3.40 10.77
CA GLU A 125 15.84 -3.99 11.26
C GLU A 125 15.65 -4.73 12.58
N ASP A 126 14.73 -4.23 13.40
CA ASP A 126 14.31 -4.80 14.67
C ASP A 126 12.77 -4.87 14.75
N ILE A 127 12.29 -5.79 15.60
CA ILE A 127 10.86 -6.06 15.75
C ILE A 127 10.60 -6.40 17.21
N VAL A 128 9.63 -5.73 17.81
CA VAL A 128 9.10 -6.09 19.13
C VAL A 128 8.21 -7.32 18.98
N VAL A 129 8.49 -8.36 19.75
CA VAL A 129 7.73 -9.62 19.72
C VAL A 129 7.01 -9.86 21.05
N THR A 130 5.95 -10.65 21.00
CA THR A 130 5.12 -11.00 22.16
C THR A 130 4.71 -12.47 22.08
N ASP A 131 4.42 -13.07 23.22
CA ASP A 131 3.84 -14.42 23.32
C ASP A 131 2.33 -14.46 23.02
N GLU A 132 1.63 -13.34 23.21
CA GLU A 132 0.19 -13.20 22.94
C GLU A 132 -0.18 -11.81 22.39
N PHE A 133 -1.24 -11.73 21.58
CA PHE A 133 -1.85 -10.46 21.19
C PHE A 133 -2.80 -9.94 22.27
N SER A 134 -2.25 -9.47 23.39
CA SER A 134 -2.99 -8.87 24.49
C SER A 134 -2.19 -7.73 25.12
N ALA A 135 -2.87 -6.84 25.86
CA ALA A 135 -2.21 -5.73 26.54
C ALA A 135 -1.28 -6.19 27.69
N ASP A 136 -1.52 -7.39 28.22
CA ASP A 136 -0.82 -7.98 29.36
C ASP A 136 0.28 -8.96 28.95
N ALA A 137 0.56 -9.07 27.65
CA ALA A 137 1.47 -10.05 27.09
C ALA A 137 2.94 -9.72 27.38
N ASN A 138 3.79 -10.75 27.39
CA ASN A 138 5.21 -10.57 27.66
C ASN A 138 5.94 -10.16 26.37
N THR A 139 6.41 -8.91 26.32
CA THR A 139 7.18 -8.40 25.18
C THR A 139 8.67 -8.68 25.33
N LYS A 140 9.35 -8.97 24.22
CA LYS A 140 10.81 -9.05 24.12
C LYS A 140 11.34 -8.29 22.92
#